data_AF-A0A949D941-F1
#
_entry.id   AF-A0A949D941-F1
#
_cell.length_a   1.000
_cell.length_b   1.000
_cell.length_c   1.000
_cell.angle_alpha   90.00
_cell.angle_beta   90.00
_cell.angle_gamma   90.00
#
_symmetry.space_group_name_H-M   'P 1'
#
loop_
_entity.id
_entity.type
_entity.pdbx_description
1 polymer ?
#
loop_
_entity_poly.entity_id
_entity_poly.type
_entity_poly.pdbx_seq_one_letter_code
_entity_poly.pdbx_strand_id
1 'polypeptide(L)'
;MKKTALTILALLLFPCATVVAAAPAAGDRAEIQALRRQLDELKKSGYRPELGEQMLILQIRHARLWFAGEAENWNLATYEVQELKEALDAVAKYNADDANLQPLRLADVMPAMTRGPIADLRKAVDSKNKAAFEKAFDGLSVACTGCHHVAGNDMLVIQRPETPLLDNLRVAPPR
;
A
#
# COMPACT_ATOMS: atom_id res chain seq x y z
N MET A 1 -14.30 -82.12 -30.08
CA MET A 1 -13.58 -81.78 -31.32
C MET A 1 -13.14 -80.32 -31.24
N LYS A 2 -11.82 -80.09 -31.34
CA LYS A 2 -11.15 -78.81 -31.10
C LYS A 2 -11.48 -77.77 -32.18
N LYS A 3 -11.78 -76.52 -31.78
CA LYS A 3 -11.59 -75.32 -32.62
C LYS A 3 -10.82 -74.30 -31.80
N THR A 4 -9.54 -74.17 -32.11
CA THR A 4 -8.61 -73.17 -31.58
C THR A 4 -8.92 -71.81 -32.18
N ALA A 5 -9.27 -70.83 -31.34
CA ALA A 5 -9.32 -69.42 -31.70
C ALA A 5 -7.95 -68.79 -31.41
N LEU A 6 -7.36 -68.17 -32.43
CA LEU A 6 -6.08 -67.47 -32.36
C LEU A 6 -6.36 -66.02 -31.92
N THR A 7 -5.99 -65.66 -30.68
CA THR A 7 -6.08 -64.28 -30.19
C THR A 7 -4.71 -63.63 -30.32
N ILE A 8 -4.55 -62.72 -31.29
CA ILE A 8 -3.36 -61.87 -31.42
C ILE A 8 -3.53 -60.68 -30.47
N LEU A 9 -2.83 -60.71 -29.34
CA LEU A 9 -2.71 -59.57 -28.43
C LEU A 9 -1.60 -58.65 -28.97
N ALA A 10 -1.99 -57.57 -29.65
CA ALA A 10 -1.06 -56.52 -30.07
C ALA A 10 -0.61 -55.72 -28.84
N LEU A 11 0.58 -56.05 -28.32
CA LEU A 11 1.26 -55.25 -27.29
C LEU A 11 1.84 -53.99 -27.97
N LEU A 12 1.10 -52.90 -27.98
CA LEU A 12 1.63 -51.58 -28.35
C LEU A 12 2.56 -51.09 -27.24
N LEU A 13 3.85 -51.37 -27.40
CA LEU A 13 4.94 -50.73 -26.66
C LEU A 13 4.95 -49.24 -27.00
N PHE A 14 4.29 -48.42 -26.17
CA PHE A 14 4.51 -46.98 -26.15
C PHE A 14 5.91 -46.73 -25.56
N PRO A 15 6.88 -46.22 -26.34
CA PRO A 15 8.17 -45.88 -25.76
C PRO A 15 7.95 -44.67 -24.86
N CYS A 16 8.21 -44.87 -23.56
CA CYS A 16 8.34 -43.79 -22.60
C CYS A 16 9.50 -42.91 -23.07
N ALA A 17 9.20 -41.84 -23.81
CA ALA A 17 10.18 -40.84 -24.16
C ALA A 17 10.60 -40.14 -22.87
N THR A 18 11.73 -40.58 -22.30
CA THR A 18 12.40 -39.86 -21.23
C THR A 18 12.82 -38.51 -21.77
N VAL A 19 12.08 -37.47 -21.43
CA VAL A 19 12.52 -36.10 -21.66
C VAL A 19 13.74 -35.90 -20.75
N VAL A 20 14.95 -36.04 -21.32
CA VAL A 20 16.18 -35.65 -20.64
C VAL A 20 16.17 -34.13 -20.63
N ALA A 21 15.79 -33.55 -19.48
CA ALA A 21 16.03 -32.13 -19.24
C ALA A 21 17.56 -31.95 -19.20
N ALA A 22 18.12 -31.39 -20.28
CA ALA A 22 19.55 -31.07 -20.33
C ALA A 22 19.87 -30.14 -19.16
N ALA A 23 20.85 -30.53 -18.33
CA ALA A 23 21.34 -29.65 -17.28
C ALA A 23 21.90 -28.37 -17.94
N PRO A 24 21.60 -27.18 -17.43
CA PRO A 24 22.09 -25.93 -18.02
C PRO A 24 23.62 -25.96 -18.09
N ALA A 25 24.17 -25.50 -19.22
CA ALA A 25 25.61 -25.46 -19.42
C ALA A 25 26.27 -24.59 -18.35
N ALA A 26 27.55 -24.83 -18.06
CA ALA A 26 28.27 -24.06 -17.03
C ALA A 26 28.24 -22.54 -17.30
N GLY A 27 28.17 -22.12 -18.58
CA GLY A 27 27.97 -20.73 -19.00
C GLY A 27 26.63 -20.17 -18.54
N ASP A 28 25.53 -20.88 -18.79
CA ASP A 28 24.18 -20.49 -18.38
C ASP A 28 24.06 -20.33 -16.86
N ARG A 29 24.76 -21.20 -16.10
CA ARG A 29 24.74 -21.14 -14.63
C ARG A 29 25.47 -19.91 -14.08
N ALA A 30 26.57 -19.50 -14.71
CA ALA A 30 27.33 -18.32 -14.31
C ALA A 30 26.56 -17.03 -14.62
N GLU A 31 25.91 -16.97 -15.79
CA GLU A 31 25.08 -15.85 -16.20
C GLU A 31 23.85 -15.68 -15.29
N ILE A 32 23.14 -16.77 -14.99
CA ILE A 32 22.01 -16.75 -14.03
C ILE A 32 22.45 -16.23 -12.65
N GLN A 33 23.64 -16.60 -12.19
CA GLN A 33 24.16 -16.09 -10.91
C GLN A 33 24.51 -14.61 -10.98
N ALA A 34 25.09 -14.14 -12.09
CA ALA A 34 25.40 -12.72 -12.29
C ALA A 34 24.11 -11.87 -12.31
N LEU A 35 23.09 -12.32 -13.05
CA LEU A 35 21.79 -11.67 -13.10
C LEU A 35 21.09 -11.63 -11.73
N ARG A 36 21.19 -12.71 -10.93
CA ARG A 36 20.67 -12.71 -9.56
C ARG A 36 21.35 -11.67 -8.68
N ARG A 37 22.68 -11.53 -8.77
CA ARG A 37 23.41 -10.50 -8.01
C ARG A 37 23.00 -9.10 -8.44
N GLN A 38 22.87 -8.86 -9.74
CA GLN A 38 22.39 -7.57 -10.25
C GLN A 38 20.96 -7.25 -9.76
N LEU A 39 20.08 -8.25 -9.74
CA LEU A 39 18.73 -8.10 -9.21
C LEU A 39 18.74 -7.80 -7.70
N ASP A 40 19.61 -8.45 -6.94
CA ASP A 40 19.73 -8.21 -5.50
C ASP A 40 20.30 -6.82 -5.20
N GLU A 41 21.27 -6.34 -5.97
CA GLU A 41 21.76 -4.97 -5.88
C GLU A 41 20.69 -3.95 -6.27
N LEU A 42 19.96 -4.18 -7.36
CA LEU A 42 18.86 -3.30 -7.77
C LEU A 42 17.73 -3.25 -6.75
N LYS A 43 17.44 -4.38 -6.07
CA LYS A 43 16.47 -4.42 -4.97
C LYS A 43 16.94 -3.60 -3.76
N LYS A 44 18.24 -3.59 -3.47
CA LYS A 44 18.82 -2.77 -2.39
C LYS A 44 18.84 -1.28 -2.74
N SER A 45 19.15 -0.95 -3.98
CA SER A 45 19.20 0.43 -4.50
C SER A 45 17.86 0.94 -5.02
N GLY A 46 16.79 0.15 -4.88
CA GLY A 46 15.46 0.51 -5.34
C GLY A 46 15.00 1.82 -4.70
N TYR A 47 14.21 2.59 -5.43
CA TYR A 47 13.69 3.88 -4.97
C TYR A 47 12.99 3.73 -3.61
N ARG A 48 13.42 4.56 -2.65
CA ARG A 48 12.83 4.71 -1.33
C ARG A 48 12.40 6.16 -1.20
N PRO A 49 11.09 6.45 -1.24
CA PRO A 49 10.63 7.81 -1.02
C PRO A 49 11.08 8.28 0.36
N GLU A 50 11.50 9.54 0.45
CA GLU A 50 11.89 10.14 1.72
C GLU A 50 10.67 10.27 2.65
N LEU A 51 10.88 10.11 3.95
CA LEU A 51 9.80 10.25 4.94
C LEU A 51 9.18 11.65 4.90
N GLY A 52 9.98 12.71 4.79
CA GLY A 52 9.49 14.09 4.75
C GLY A 52 8.58 14.38 3.56
N GLU A 53 8.94 13.89 2.37
CA GLU A 53 8.11 13.99 1.16
C GLU A 53 6.76 13.29 1.36
N GLN A 54 6.78 12.09 1.93
CA GLN A 54 5.55 11.34 2.19
C GLN A 54 4.66 12.02 3.25
N MET A 55 5.24 12.59 4.30
CA MET A 55 4.51 13.37 5.31
C MET A 55 3.85 14.60 4.69
N LEU A 56 4.53 15.31 3.78
CA LEU A 56 3.94 16.43 3.04
C LEU A 56 2.75 15.98 2.19
N ILE A 57 2.88 14.86 1.47
CA ILE A 57 1.78 14.30 0.66
C ILE A 57 0.58 13.95 1.55
N LEU A 58 0.81 13.34 2.72
CA LEU A 58 -0.26 13.05 3.69
C LEU A 58 -0.96 14.32 4.16
N GLN A 59 -0.22 15.38 4.49
CA GLN A 59 -0.80 16.66 4.89
C GLN A 59 -1.68 17.27 3.79
N ILE A 60 -1.23 17.22 2.53
CA ILE A 60 -1.99 17.74 1.38
C ILE A 60 -3.29 16.95 1.18
N ARG A 61 -3.22 15.61 1.23
CA ARG A 61 -4.41 14.74 1.08
C ARG A 61 -5.38 14.90 2.24
N HIS A 62 -4.88 15.00 3.46
CA HIS A 62 -5.68 15.30 4.63
C HIS A 62 -6.41 16.65 4.47
N ALA A 63 -5.73 17.68 3.97
CA ALA A 63 -6.38 18.97 3.69
C ALA A 63 -7.44 18.88 2.58
N ARG A 64 -7.18 18.14 1.49
CA ARG A 64 -8.16 17.91 0.42
C ARG A 64 -9.40 17.17 0.93
N LEU A 65 -9.21 16.18 1.80
CA LEU A 65 -10.31 15.45 2.43
C LEU A 65 -11.23 16.37 3.23
N TRP A 66 -10.66 17.31 4.01
CA TRP A 66 -11.46 18.31 4.75
C TRP A 66 -12.41 19.07 3.83
N PHE A 67 -11.87 19.71 2.78
CA PHE A 67 -12.69 20.52 1.88
C PHE A 67 -13.68 19.67 1.06
N ALA A 68 -13.34 18.42 0.74
CA ALA A 68 -14.26 17.49 0.09
C ALA A 68 -15.46 17.15 0.99
N GLY A 69 -15.23 16.84 2.27
CA GLY A 69 -16.30 16.57 3.23
C GLY A 69 -17.12 17.81 3.58
N GLU A 70 -16.49 18.98 3.72
CA GLU A 70 -17.19 20.24 3.98
C GLU A 70 -18.14 20.65 2.85
N ALA A 71 -17.74 20.38 1.60
CA ALA A 71 -18.56 20.59 0.41
C ALA A 71 -19.56 19.45 0.16
N GLU A 72 -19.65 18.46 1.05
CA GLU A 72 -20.46 17.25 0.91
C GLU A 72 -20.22 16.52 -0.43
N ASN A 73 -19.01 16.63 -0.97
CA ASN A 73 -18.58 15.88 -2.13
C ASN A 73 -18.11 14.50 -1.69
N TRP A 74 -19.07 13.65 -1.37
CA TRP A 74 -18.85 12.32 -0.82
C TRP A 74 -18.02 11.41 -1.73
N ASN A 75 -18.08 11.61 -3.05
CA ASN A 75 -17.24 10.86 -3.99
C ASN A 75 -15.76 11.25 -3.86
N LEU A 76 -15.47 12.56 -3.81
CA LEU A 76 -14.12 13.05 -3.59
C LEU A 76 -13.62 12.69 -2.17
N ALA A 77 -14.47 12.80 -1.15
CA ALA A 77 -14.10 12.39 0.20
C ALA A 77 -13.80 10.88 0.27
N THR A 78 -14.58 10.04 -0.42
CA THR A 78 -14.35 8.58 -0.50
C THR A 78 -12.99 8.27 -1.11
N TYR A 79 -12.67 8.98 -2.19
CA TYR A 79 -11.39 8.90 -2.89
C TYR A 79 -10.24 9.31 -1.98
N GLU A 80 -10.30 10.49 -1.35
CA GLU A 80 -9.23 10.99 -0.50
C GLU A 80 -9.03 10.14 0.77
N VAL A 81 -10.09 9.57 1.38
CA VAL A 81 -9.93 8.60 2.49
C VAL A 81 -9.15 7.37 2.03
N GLN A 82 -9.41 6.86 0.82
CA GLN A 82 -8.71 5.69 0.29
C GLN A 82 -7.23 6.01 0.04
N GLU A 83 -6.96 7.12 -0.64
CA GLU A 83 -5.61 7.56 -0.96
C GLU A 83 -4.79 7.87 0.30
N LEU A 84 -5.42 8.45 1.32
CA LEU A 84 -4.77 8.72 2.60
C LEU A 84 -4.40 7.42 3.31
N LYS A 85 -5.28 6.42 3.30
CA LYS A 85 -4.98 5.08 3.83
C LYS A 85 -3.79 4.45 3.09
N GLU A 86 -3.79 4.48 1.77
CA GLU A 86 -2.72 3.89 0.96
C GLU A 86 -1.38 4.62 1.17
N ALA A 87 -1.41 5.94 1.28
CA ALA A 87 -0.23 6.74 1.59
C ALA A 87 0.33 6.41 2.99
N LEU A 88 -0.53 6.23 4.00
CA LEU A 88 -0.10 5.80 5.34
C LEU A 88 0.54 4.39 5.32
N ASP A 89 -0.09 3.45 4.60
CA ASP A 89 0.47 2.11 4.42
C ASP A 89 1.82 2.14 3.68
N ALA A 90 1.99 3.04 2.71
CA ALA A 90 3.24 3.24 1.98
C ALA A 90 4.35 3.78 2.91
N VAL A 91 4.04 4.75 3.78
CA VAL A 91 5.01 5.26 4.76
C VAL A 91 5.50 4.14 5.66
N ALA A 92 4.57 3.36 6.23
CA ALA A 92 4.90 2.23 7.10
C ALA A 92 5.76 1.18 6.38
N LYS A 93 5.51 0.95 5.09
CA LYS A 93 6.27 0.01 4.27
C LYS A 93 7.69 0.50 3.97
N TYR A 94 7.86 1.75 3.55
CA TYR A 94 9.15 2.24 3.04
C TYR A 94 10.06 2.80 4.12
N ASN A 95 9.51 3.25 5.25
CA ASN A 95 10.24 3.87 6.36
C ASN A 95 10.06 3.09 7.68
N ALA A 96 9.89 1.77 7.60
CA ALA A 96 9.51 0.90 8.73
C ALA A 96 10.34 1.11 10.01
N ASP A 97 11.65 1.32 9.84
CA ASP A 97 12.64 1.42 10.92
C ASP A 97 13.26 2.83 11.00
N ASP A 98 12.49 3.87 10.65
CA ASP A 98 12.94 5.26 10.71
C ASP A 98 13.54 5.61 12.08
N ALA A 99 14.67 6.32 12.06
CA ALA A 99 15.45 6.63 13.26
C ALA A 99 14.70 7.54 14.24
N ASN A 100 13.77 8.37 13.75
CA ASN A 100 13.03 9.33 14.60
C ASN A 100 12.05 8.65 15.56
N LEU A 101 11.71 7.37 15.34
CA LEU A 101 10.80 6.62 16.21
C LEU A 101 11.50 5.59 17.08
N GLN A 102 12.82 5.43 16.98
CA GLN A 102 13.55 4.45 17.78
C GLN A 102 13.41 4.72 19.29
N PRO A 103 13.25 3.68 20.14
CA PRO A 103 13.38 2.25 19.83
C PRO A 103 12.10 1.60 19.26
N LEU A 104 11.03 2.36 19.05
CA LEU A 104 9.82 1.89 18.38
C LEU A 104 10.04 1.81 16.87
N ARG A 105 9.17 1.04 16.20
CA ARG A 105 9.16 0.94 14.74
C ARG A 105 8.01 1.76 14.18
N LEU A 106 8.30 2.55 13.15
CA LEU A 106 7.26 3.29 12.43
C LEU A 106 6.19 2.34 11.88
N ALA A 107 6.61 1.18 11.36
CA ALA A 107 5.71 0.16 10.84
C ALA A 107 4.69 -0.38 11.86
N ASP A 108 4.98 -0.25 13.16
CA ASP A 108 4.08 -0.69 14.23
C ASP A 108 3.23 0.49 14.77
N VAL A 109 3.88 1.64 15.01
CA VAL A 109 3.23 2.83 15.60
C VAL A 109 2.22 3.44 14.64
N MET A 110 2.61 3.68 13.39
CA MET A 110 1.75 4.40 12.44
C MET A 110 0.41 3.68 12.22
N PRO A 111 0.36 2.36 11.94
CA PRO A 111 -0.92 1.69 11.75
C PRO A 111 -1.73 1.57 13.05
N ALA A 112 -1.07 1.42 14.21
CA ALA A 112 -1.75 1.36 15.50
C ALA A 112 -2.50 2.67 15.81
N MET A 113 -1.92 3.82 15.43
CA MET A 113 -2.53 5.13 15.69
C MET A 113 -3.56 5.53 14.62
N THR A 114 -3.37 5.12 13.36
CA THR A 114 -4.14 5.69 12.23
C THR A 114 -5.24 4.79 11.68
N ARG A 115 -5.17 3.47 11.84
CA ARG A 115 -6.17 2.55 11.25
C ARG A 115 -7.57 2.78 11.78
N GLY A 116 -7.71 3.01 13.10
CA GLY A 116 -9.00 3.31 13.73
C GLY A 116 -9.63 4.60 13.17
N PRO A 117 -8.94 5.75 13.26
CA PRO A 117 -9.44 7.01 12.70
C PRO A 117 -9.75 6.97 11.20
N ILE A 118 -8.95 6.26 10.40
CA ILE A 118 -9.24 6.05 8.96
C ILE A 118 -10.53 5.24 8.76
N ALA A 119 -10.77 4.21 9.58
CA ALA A 119 -12.00 3.42 9.51
C ALA A 119 -13.23 4.25 9.93
N ASP A 120 -13.09 5.11 10.94
CA ASP A 120 -14.15 6.04 11.36
C ASP A 120 -14.47 7.07 10.27
N LEU A 121 -13.44 7.62 9.60
CA LEU A 121 -13.60 8.50 8.45
C LEU A 121 -14.33 7.80 7.29
N ARG A 122 -13.92 6.57 6.95
CA ARG A 122 -14.60 5.77 5.91
C ARG A 122 -16.07 5.61 6.25
N LYS A 123 -16.39 5.18 7.48
CA LYS A 123 -17.78 5.02 7.93
C LYS A 123 -18.57 6.31 7.84
N ALA A 124 -18.00 7.44 8.26
CA ALA A 124 -18.66 8.74 8.21
C ALA A 124 -18.95 9.17 6.77
N VAL A 125 -17.98 9.04 5.87
CA VAL A 125 -18.11 9.35 4.44
C VAL A 125 -19.12 8.45 3.76
N ASP A 126 -19.08 7.14 4.02
CA ASP A 126 -20.03 6.16 3.44
C ASP A 126 -21.47 6.45 3.89
N SER A 127 -21.63 6.89 5.14
CA SER A 127 -22.93 7.32 5.69
C SER A 127 -23.36 8.72 5.27
N LYS A 128 -22.51 9.47 4.53
CA LYS A 128 -22.75 10.85 4.09
C LYS A 128 -23.16 11.78 5.23
N ASN A 129 -22.57 11.57 6.41
CA ASN A 129 -22.92 12.29 7.61
C ASN A 129 -21.83 13.33 7.92
N LYS A 130 -22.13 14.61 7.62
CA LYS A 130 -21.20 15.72 7.80
C LYS A 130 -20.70 15.85 9.25
N ALA A 131 -21.59 15.81 10.23
CA ALA A 131 -21.20 15.91 11.64
C ALA A 131 -20.31 14.73 12.09
N ALA A 132 -20.62 13.52 11.64
CA ALA A 132 -19.77 12.36 11.91
C ALA A 132 -18.40 12.48 11.20
N PHE A 133 -18.39 13.02 9.98
CA PHE A 133 -17.17 13.26 9.21
C PHE A 133 -16.26 14.26 9.92
N GLU A 134 -16.78 15.41 10.33
CA GLU A 134 -16.01 16.43 11.04
C GLU A 134 -15.36 15.86 12.31
N LYS A 135 -16.11 15.08 13.09
CA LYS A 135 -15.58 14.41 14.29
C LYS A 135 -14.49 13.38 13.94
N ALA A 136 -14.70 12.57 12.91
CA ALA A 136 -13.73 11.55 12.49
C ALA A 136 -12.45 12.19 11.92
N PHE A 137 -12.59 13.30 11.20
CA PHE A 137 -11.48 14.11 10.70
C PHE A 137 -10.61 14.66 11.82
N ASP A 138 -11.23 15.22 12.87
CA ASP A 138 -10.50 15.66 14.06
C ASP A 138 -9.81 14.49 14.75
N GLY A 139 -10.47 13.33 14.82
CA GLY A 139 -9.88 12.11 15.35
C GLY A 139 -8.58 11.72 14.63
N LEU A 140 -8.55 11.80 13.30
CA LEU A 140 -7.32 11.56 12.54
C LEU A 140 -6.28 12.66 12.75
N SER A 141 -6.68 13.93 12.81
CA SER A 141 -5.77 15.05 13.12
C SER A 141 -5.07 14.88 14.47
N VAL A 142 -5.82 14.45 15.49
CA VAL A 142 -5.28 14.11 16.82
C VAL A 142 -4.32 12.93 16.74
N ALA A 143 -4.65 11.88 15.98
CA ALA A 143 -3.76 10.74 15.80
C ALA A 143 -2.45 11.12 15.09
N CYS A 144 -2.51 11.96 14.05
CA CYS A 144 -1.32 12.49 13.37
C CYS A 144 -0.45 13.30 14.34
N THR A 145 -1.04 14.23 15.09
CA THR A 145 -0.34 15.03 16.11
C THR A 145 0.28 14.14 17.19
N GLY A 146 -0.46 13.14 17.66
CA GLY A 146 0.04 12.18 18.66
C GLY A 146 1.22 11.36 18.14
N CYS A 147 1.19 10.92 16.87
CA CYS A 147 2.32 10.21 16.27
C CYS A 147 3.55 11.11 16.16
N HIS A 148 3.36 12.38 15.81
CA HIS A 148 4.45 13.35 15.78
C HIS A 148 5.04 13.60 17.18
N HIS A 149 4.21 13.69 18.22
CA HIS A 149 4.66 13.77 19.60
C HIS A 149 5.51 12.55 20.01
N VAL A 150 5.05 11.33 19.69
CA VAL A 150 5.80 10.09 19.96
C VAL A 150 7.16 10.10 19.24
N ALA A 151 7.23 10.69 18.04
CA ALA A 151 8.47 10.86 17.28
C ALA A 151 9.32 12.07 17.72
N GLY A 152 8.95 12.77 18.80
CA GLY A 152 9.68 13.96 19.29
C GLY A 152 9.52 15.22 18.44
N ASN A 153 8.52 15.26 17.55
CA ASN A 153 8.28 16.35 16.60
C ASN A 153 7.07 17.21 17.03
N ASP A 154 7.10 17.74 18.25
CA ASP A 154 5.97 18.47 18.87
C ASP A 154 5.55 19.75 18.13
N MET A 155 6.42 20.30 17.29
CA MET A 155 6.10 21.44 16.43
C MET A 155 5.10 21.10 15.32
N LEU A 156 4.90 19.80 15.01
CA LEU A 156 4.05 19.32 13.93
C LEU A 156 2.61 19.05 14.44
N VAL A 157 1.90 20.12 14.78
CA VAL A 157 0.51 20.07 15.21
C VAL A 157 -0.43 20.11 14.00
N ILE A 158 -1.30 19.10 13.88
CA ILE A 158 -2.26 18.98 12.77
C ILE A 158 -3.63 19.51 13.20
N GLN A 159 -4.23 20.33 12.34
CA GLN A 159 -5.53 20.95 12.56
C GLN A 159 -6.37 20.97 11.26
N ARG A 160 -7.64 21.37 11.38
CA ARG A 160 -8.49 21.64 10.21
C ARG A 160 -7.89 22.79 9.40
N PRO A 161 -7.76 22.66 8.06
CA PRO A 161 -7.33 23.77 7.23
C PRO A 161 -8.45 24.81 7.08
N GLU A 162 -8.10 26.08 7.17
CA GLU A 162 -9.04 27.20 7.00
C GLU A 162 -9.19 27.58 5.52
N THR A 163 -8.10 27.51 4.76
CA THR A 163 -8.06 27.82 3.33
C THR A 163 -7.40 26.68 2.55
N PRO A 164 -7.84 26.40 1.31
CA PRO A 164 -7.17 25.42 0.46
C PRO A 164 -5.71 25.81 0.21
N LEU A 165 -4.80 24.84 0.36
CA LEU A 165 -3.39 25.01 -0.04
C LEU A 165 -3.26 25.19 -1.56
N LEU A 166 -4.12 24.49 -2.31
CA LEU A 166 -4.17 24.48 -3.77
C LEU A 166 -5.58 24.88 -4.20
N ASP A 167 -5.68 25.77 -5.18
CA ASP A 167 -6.95 26.32 -5.69
C ASP A 167 -7.38 25.69 -7.03
N ASN A 168 -6.57 24.78 -7.58
CA ASN A 168 -6.77 24.16 -8.88
C ASN A 168 -7.63 22.87 -8.85
N LEU A 169 -8.26 22.56 -7.71
CA LEU A 169 -9.19 21.44 -7.55
C LEU A 169 -10.58 21.97 -7.17
N ARG A 170 -11.57 21.75 -8.03
CA ARG A 170 -12.96 22.07 -7.71
C ARG A 170 -13.52 21.04 -6.73
N VAL A 171 -13.68 21.45 -5.47
CA VAL A 171 -14.19 20.57 -4.39
C VAL A 171 -15.70 20.38 -4.43
N ALA A 172 -16.45 21.32 -5.00
CA ALA A 172 -17.90 21.16 -5.16
C ALA A 172 -18.23 19.97 -6.07
N PRO A 173 -19.29 19.19 -5.78
CA PRO A 173 -19.74 18.12 -6.66
C PRO A 173 -19.99 18.63 -8.08
N PRO A 174 -19.74 17.82 -9.12
CA PRO A 174 -20.20 18.17 -10.47
C PRO A 174 -21.72 18.38 -10.46
N ARG A 175 -22.19 19.41 -11.19
CA ARG A 175 -23.61 19.63 -11.45
C ARG A 175 -24.16 18.62 -12.43
#